data_AF-A0AAE1WU93-F1
#
_entry.id   AF-A0AAE1WU93-F1
#
_cell.length_a   1.000
_cell.length_b   1.000
_cell.length_c   1.000
_cell.angle_alpha   90.00
_cell.angle_beta   90.00
_cell.angle_gamma   90.00
#
_symmetry.space_group_name_H-M   'P 1'
#
loop_
_entity.id
_entity.type
_entity.pdbx_description
1 polymer ?
#
loop_
_entity_poly.entity_id
_entity_poly.type
_entity_poly.pdbx_seq_one_letter_code
_entity_poly.pdbx_strand_id
1 'polypeptide(L)'
;MGTYLLLFAGFAAVMVNKEMNNLLTFPGVAVLWGLDVMVMIYTVGHVSGAHFNPAVTIAFATCNRFAWRHVPAYISVQVLASILASGTVEMIFGTKQHHFLGTLPSNSNIQSLVLEFIITFYLMFAVSGVATDDQSVGELSGLALGATVTINSLLAGPISGASMNPARSLGPAIVFNYYKGIWIYIVGPIAGAIAGAWFYNIIRLTDKPFSEILSFRCFLRNSARLDSKQQGI
;
A
#
# COMPACT_ATOMS: atom_id res chain seq x y z
N MET A 1 5.25 4.40 13.57
CA MET A 1 4.01 4.98 14.11
C MET A 1 2.87 4.96 13.10
N GLY A 2 2.95 5.63 11.94
CA GLY A 2 1.84 5.64 10.98
C GLY A 2 1.33 4.25 10.56
N THR A 3 2.22 3.32 10.17
CA THR A 3 1.81 1.93 9.87
C THR A 3 1.22 1.20 11.07
N TYR A 4 1.71 1.47 12.29
CA TYR A 4 1.19 0.84 13.50
C TYR A 4 -0.24 1.30 13.76
N LEU A 5 -0.50 2.62 13.74
CA LEU A 5 -1.83 3.17 13.98
C LEU A 5 -2.82 2.71 12.91
N LEU A 6 -2.41 2.77 11.64
CA LEU A 6 -3.21 2.32 10.51
C LEU A 6 -3.66 0.85 10.66
N LEU A 7 -2.70 -0.02 10.96
CA LEU A 7 -2.98 -1.45 11.06
C LEU A 7 -3.66 -1.80 12.37
N PHE A 8 -3.35 -1.11 13.47
CA PHE A 8 -4.04 -1.28 14.75
C PHE A 8 -5.54 -1.00 14.59
N ALA A 9 -5.94 0.16 14.06
CA ALA A 9 -7.35 0.51 13.95
C ALA A 9 -8.10 -0.41 12.98
N GLY A 10 -7.49 -0.73 11.83
CA GLY A 10 -8.09 -1.68 10.88
C GLY A 10 -8.23 -3.10 11.43
N PHE A 11 -7.22 -3.62 12.14
CA PHE A 11 -7.31 -4.94 12.79
C PHE A 11 -8.31 -4.93 13.96
N ALA A 12 -8.33 -3.86 14.76
CA ALA A 12 -9.30 -3.70 15.84
C ALA A 12 -10.73 -3.64 15.29
N ALA A 13 -10.96 -2.96 14.16
CA ALA A 13 -12.26 -2.94 13.50
C ALA A 13 -12.72 -4.33 13.06
N VAL A 14 -11.83 -5.14 12.48
CA VAL A 14 -12.12 -6.54 12.14
C VAL A 14 -12.49 -7.33 13.40
N MET A 15 -11.74 -7.14 14.49
CA MET A 15 -11.95 -7.87 15.74
C MET A 15 -13.26 -7.46 16.43
N VAL A 16 -13.53 -6.16 16.55
CA VAL A 16 -14.79 -5.61 17.06
C VAL A 16 -15.97 -6.16 16.26
N ASN A 17 -15.86 -6.19 14.93
CA ASN A 17 -16.93 -6.73 14.10
C ASN A 17 -17.18 -8.22 14.37
N LYS A 18 -16.13 -9.02 14.61
CA LYS A 18 -16.27 -10.46 14.90
C LYS A 18 -16.80 -10.74 16.31
N GLU A 19 -16.24 -10.07 17.33
CA GLU A 19 -16.59 -10.28 18.75
C GLU A 19 -17.94 -9.66 19.15
N MET A 20 -18.36 -8.58 18.48
CA MET A 20 -19.59 -7.85 18.80
C MET A 20 -20.71 -8.12 17.80
N ASN A 21 -20.88 -9.38 17.37
CA ASN A 21 -22.01 -9.83 16.53
C ASN A 21 -22.23 -8.99 15.27
N ASN A 22 -21.17 -8.68 14.53
CA ASN A 22 -21.19 -7.87 13.30
C ASN A 22 -21.67 -6.43 13.48
N LEU A 23 -21.42 -5.81 14.64
CA LEU A 23 -21.83 -4.43 14.94
C LEU A 23 -21.39 -3.42 13.87
N LEU A 24 -20.17 -3.51 13.36
CA LEU A 24 -19.65 -2.59 12.34
C LEU A 24 -20.15 -2.94 10.94
N THR A 25 -20.53 -4.19 10.70
CA THR A 25 -20.80 -4.79 9.39
C THR A 25 -19.59 -4.74 8.45
N PHE A 26 -19.65 -5.49 7.35
CA PHE A 26 -18.59 -5.47 6.34
C PHE A 26 -18.33 -4.06 5.75
N PRO A 27 -19.37 -3.29 5.34
CA PRO A 27 -19.16 -1.93 4.86
C PRO A 27 -18.52 -0.99 5.88
N GLY A 28 -18.88 -1.08 7.18
CA GLY A 28 -18.30 -0.23 8.20
C GLY A 28 -16.81 -0.49 8.41
N VAL A 29 -16.38 -1.76 8.36
CA VAL A 29 -14.95 -2.12 8.39
C VAL A 29 -14.22 -1.54 7.17
N ALA A 30 -14.81 -1.64 5.97
CA ALA A 30 -14.21 -1.11 4.75
C ALA A 30 -14.06 0.42 4.76
N VAL A 31 -15.09 1.13 5.26
CA VAL A 31 -15.04 2.60 5.44
C VAL A 31 -13.98 3.00 6.45
N LEU A 32 -13.86 2.26 7.57
CA LEU A 32 -12.85 2.54 8.58
C LEU A 32 -11.43 2.44 8.02
N TRP A 33 -11.12 1.41 7.23
CA TRP A 33 -9.83 1.29 6.56
C TRP A 33 -9.48 2.52 5.74
N GLY A 34 -10.42 3.05 4.94
CA GLY A 34 -10.16 4.22 4.12
C GLY A 34 -10.11 5.53 4.91
N LEU A 35 -10.98 5.72 5.90
CA LEU A 35 -10.92 6.89 6.78
C LEU A 35 -9.60 6.96 7.55
N ASP A 36 -9.10 5.82 8.02
CA ASP A 36 -7.84 5.76 8.74
C ASP A 36 -6.65 6.08 7.83
N VAL A 37 -6.65 5.57 6.58
CA VAL A 37 -5.67 5.98 5.56
C VAL A 37 -5.70 7.49 5.33
N MET A 38 -6.89 8.08 5.18
CA MET A 38 -7.04 9.53 5.03
C MET A 38 -6.42 10.29 6.21
N VAL A 39 -6.77 9.92 7.44
CA VAL A 39 -6.25 10.56 8.65
C VAL A 39 -4.72 10.42 8.73
N MET A 40 -4.17 9.24 8.44
CA MET A 40 -2.74 9.01 8.50
C MET A 40 -1.97 9.77 7.42
N ILE A 41 -2.52 9.91 6.21
CA ILE A 41 -1.91 10.74 5.16
C ILE A 41 -1.87 12.20 5.58
N TYR A 42 -2.97 12.77 6.08
CA TYR A 42 -2.97 14.16 6.53
C TYR A 42 -2.08 14.39 7.74
N THR A 43 -1.94 13.40 8.62
CA THR A 43 -1.14 13.54 9.84
C THR A 43 0.36 13.41 9.59
N VAL A 44 0.80 12.40 8.83
CA VAL A 44 2.25 12.09 8.69
C VAL A 44 2.74 11.99 7.24
N GLY A 45 1.91 12.36 6.26
CA GLY A 45 2.28 12.43 4.84
C GLY A 45 3.45 13.37 4.60
N HIS A 46 3.37 14.59 5.13
CA HIS A 46 4.44 15.58 5.01
C HIS A 46 5.74 15.20 5.74
N VAL A 47 5.67 14.31 6.73
CA VAL A 47 6.83 13.88 7.52
C VAL A 47 7.64 12.80 6.82
N SER A 48 6.97 11.81 6.21
CA SER A 48 7.60 10.56 5.78
C SER A 48 7.21 10.06 4.40
N GLY A 49 6.30 10.77 3.71
CA GLY A 49 5.64 10.29 2.49
C GLY A 49 4.49 9.31 2.75
N ALA A 50 4.24 8.91 4.00
CA ALA A 50 3.09 8.10 4.41
C ALA A 50 2.88 6.81 3.57
N HIS A 51 3.95 6.07 3.22
CA HIS A 51 3.74 4.90 2.35
C HIS A 51 2.91 3.82 3.05
N PHE A 52 3.18 3.58 4.33
CA PHE A 52 2.56 2.55 5.21
C PHE A 52 2.54 1.11 4.67
N ASN A 53 3.09 0.88 3.49
CA ASN A 53 2.86 -0.26 2.65
C ASN A 53 4.15 -0.59 1.88
N PRO A 54 4.67 -1.83 1.98
CA PRO A 54 5.85 -2.24 1.24
C PRO A 54 5.67 -2.13 -0.28
N ALA A 55 4.49 -2.44 -0.82
CA ALA A 55 4.21 -2.34 -2.26
C ALA A 55 4.30 -0.90 -2.77
N VAL A 56 3.74 0.06 -2.02
CA VAL A 56 3.85 1.50 -2.32
C VAL A 56 5.30 1.97 -2.23
N THR A 57 6.02 1.54 -1.20
CA THR A 57 7.44 1.89 -0.98
C THR A 57 8.31 1.42 -2.15
N ILE A 58 8.11 0.18 -2.61
CA ILE A 58 8.81 -0.38 -3.77
C ILE A 58 8.42 0.38 -5.03
N ALA A 59 7.12 0.62 -5.27
CA ALA A 59 6.66 1.32 -6.47
C ALA A 59 7.27 2.73 -6.58
N PHE A 60 7.29 3.51 -5.50
CA PHE A 60 7.97 4.81 -5.50
C PHE A 60 9.47 4.70 -5.78
N ALA A 61 10.14 3.66 -5.27
CA ALA A 61 11.55 3.43 -5.57
C ALA A 61 11.79 3.10 -7.05
N THR A 62 10.92 2.30 -7.68
CA THR A 62 11.01 2.02 -9.13
C THR A 62 10.83 3.26 -9.99
N CYS A 63 10.09 4.26 -9.51
CA CYS A 63 9.89 5.53 -10.21
C CYS A 63 10.93 6.60 -9.80
N ASN A 64 12.02 6.23 -9.12
CA ASN A 64 13.05 7.15 -8.60
C ASN A 64 12.51 8.25 -7.66
N ARG A 65 11.38 8.01 -7.00
CA ARG A 65 10.79 8.94 -6.01
C ARG A 65 11.16 8.62 -4.58
N PHE A 66 11.77 7.46 -4.35
CA PHE A 66 12.30 7.05 -3.06
C PHE A 66 13.63 6.31 -3.24
N ALA A 67 14.66 6.67 -2.49
CA ALA A 67 15.98 6.09 -2.70
C ALA A 67 16.01 4.61 -2.30
N TRP A 68 16.47 3.74 -3.20
CA TRP A 68 16.55 2.28 -2.98
C TRP A 68 17.27 1.87 -1.69
N ARG A 69 18.29 2.63 -1.29
CA ARG A 69 19.02 2.40 -0.03
C ARG A 69 18.13 2.48 1.23
N HIS A 70 17.03 3.23 1.19
CA HIS A 70 16.11 3.38 2.32
C HIS A 70 14.99 2.33 2.31
N VAL A 71 14.75 1.67 1.18
CA VAL A 71 13.64 0.71 1.01
C VAL A 71 13.68 -0.42 2.05
N PRO A 72 14.82 -1.11 2.29
CA PRO A 72 14.85 -2.21 3.26
C PRO A 72 14.45 -1.76 4.66
N ALA A 73 15.06 -0.67 5.17
CA ALA A 73 14.76 -0.15 6.50
C ALA A 73 13.29 0.29 6.63
N TYR A 74 12.76 0.95 5.60
CA TYR A 74 11.38 1.44 5.60
C TYR A 74 10.37 0.28 5.61
N ILE A 75 10.60 -0.77 4.82
CA ILE A 75 9.78 -1.99 4.81
C ILE A 75 9.89 -2.74 6.14
N SER A 76 11.10 -2.89 6.70
CA SER A 76 11.30 -3.55 7.99
C SER A 76 10.49 -2.88 9.10
N VAL A 77 10.48 -1.54 9.15
CA VAL A 77 9.68 -0.79 10.13
C VAL A 77 8.18 -0.97 9.88
N GLN A 78 7.73 -1.01 8.62
CA GLN A 78 6.32 -1.27 8.30
C GLN A 78 5.86 -2.66 8.76
N VAL A 79 6.69 -3.69 8.52
CA VAL A 79 6.38 -5.07 8.94
C VAL A 79 6.42 -5.19 10.45
N LEU A 80 7.45 -4.64 11.12
CA LEU A 80 7.52 -4.64 12.59
C LEU A 80 6.31 -3.92 13.20
N ALA A 81 5.93 -2.77 12.67
CA ALA A 81 4.76 -2.04 13.10
C ALA A 81 3.48 -2.87 12.95
N SER A 82 3.35 -3.63 11.85
CA SER A 82 2.21 -4.55 11.64
C SER A 82 2.16 -5.66 12.67
N ILE A 83 3.30 -6.32 12.95
CA ILE A 83 3.41 -7.37 13.97
C ILE A 83 2.98 -6.82 15.33
N LEU A 84 3.50 -5.65 15.71
CA LEU A 84 3.15 -4.99 16.97
C LEU A 84 1.66 -4.64 17.02
N ALA A 85 1.08 -4.09 15.94
CA ALA A 85 -0.35 -3.77 15.89
C ALA A 85 -1.23 -5.01 16.05
N SER A 86 -0.91 -6.09 15.33
CA SER A 86 -1.62 -7.37 15.45
C SER A 86 -1.51 -7.97 16.84
N GLY A 87 -0.30 -7.95 17.43
CA GLY A 87 -0.07 -8.42 18.80
C GLY A 87 -0.83 -7.61 19.84
N THR A 88 -0.87 -6.28 19.71
CA THR A 88 -1.67 -5.42 20.60
C THR A 88 -3.16 -5.75 20.51
N VAL A 89 -3.71 -5.92 19.30
CA VAL A 89 -5.13 -6.30 19.13
C VAL A 89 -5.41 -7.67 19.75
N GLU A 90 -4.52 -8.64 19.55
CA GLU A 90 -4.66 -9.96 20.18
C GLU A 90 -4.61 -9.88 21.72
N MET A 91 -3.74 -9.03 22.29
CA MET A 91 -3.71 -8.83 23.74
C MET A 91 -4.99 -8.19 24.29
N ILE A 92 -5.63 -7.28 23.54
CA ILE A 92 -6.85 -6.59 23.97
C ILE A 92 -8.08 -7.51 23.85
N PHE A 93 -8.17 -8.31 22.79
CA PHE A 93 -9.39 -9.03 22.42
C PHE A 93 -9.29 -10.56 22.53
N GLY A 94 -8.10 -11.16 22.58
CA GLY A 94 -7.84 -12.60 22.50
C GLY A 94 -8.29 -13.44 23.70
N THR A 95 -9.20 -12.92 24.53
CA THR A 95 -9.69 -13.61 25.74
C THR A 95 -10.86 -14.56 25.48
N LYS A 96 -11.50 -14.50 24.31
CA LYS A 96 -12.73 -15.27 24.00
C LYS A 96 -12.58 -16.23 22.84
N GLN A 97 -12.15 -15.75 21.66
CA GLN A 97 -11.92 -16.58 20.47
C GLN A 97 -10.70 -16.07 19.70
N HIS A 98 -9.80 -16.99 19.31
CA HIS A 98 -8.63 -16.65 18.49
C HIS A 98 -9.07 -16.42 17.04
N HIS A 99 -9.51 -15.20 16.74
CA HIS A 99 -9.92 -14.80 15.39
C HIS A 99 -8.73 -14.27 14.59
N PHE A 100 -8.45 -14.89 13.44
CA PHE A 100 -7.43 -14.39 12.53
C PHE A 100 -7.79 -12.99 12.00
N LEU A 101 -6.86 -12.03 12.12
CA LEU A 101 -7.03 -10.63 11.73
C LEU A 101 -6.58 -10.35 10.28
N GLY A 102 -5.79 -11.26 9.69
CA GLY A 102 -5.20 -11.08 8.37
C GLY A 102 -6.16 -11.34 7.21
N THR A 103 -5.65 -11.16 5.99
CA THR A 103 -6.37 -11.47 4.75
C THR A 103 -6.33 -12.96 4.42
N LEU A 104 -7.44 -13.49 3.92
CA LEU A 104 -7.52 -14.86 3.41
C LEU A 104 -8.21 -14.91 2.06
N PRO A 105 -7.74 -15.77 1.13
CA PRO A 105 -8.45 -16.00 -0.11
C PRO A 105 -9.73 -16.79 0.19
N SER A 106 -10.89 -16.28 -0.21
CA SER A 106 -12.18 -16.94 0.04
C SER A 106 -12.38 -18.15 -0.86
N ASN A 107 -11.94 -18.06 -2.12
CA ASN A 107 -12.14 -19.07 -3.15
C ASN A 107 -10.81 -19.45 -3.84
N SER A 108 -10.63 -19.06 -5.11
CA SER A 108 -9.47 -19.40 -5.91
C SER A 108 -8.29 -18.47 -5.61
N ASN A 109 -7.11 -19.05 -5.38
CA ASN A 109 -5.86 -18.29 -5.24
C ASN A 109 -5.60 -17.37 -6.44
N ILE A 110 -5.94 -17.82 -7.65
CA ILE A 110 -5.75 -17.03 -8.87
C ILE A 110 -6.73 -15.85 -8.88
N GLN A 111 -7.98 -16.08 -8.49
CA GLN A 111 -8.98 -15.01 -8.39
C GLN A 111 -8.53 -13.94 -7.39
N SER A 112 -8.10 -14.35 -6.19
CA SER A 112 -7.59 -13.42 -5.18
C SER A 112 -6.32 -12.71 -5.65
N LEU A 113 -5.41 -13.38 -6.36
CA LEU A 113 -4.20 -12.77 -6.92
C LEU A 113 -4.50 -11.68 -7.96
N VAL A 114 -5.36 -12.00 -8.93
CA VAL A 114 -5.78 -11.03 -9.96
C VAL A 114 -6.47 -9.84 -9.30
N LEU A 115 -7.32 -10.09 -8.33
CA LEU A 115 -8.03 -9.03 -7.64
C LEU A 115 -7.09 -8.13 -6.81
N GLU A 116 -6.18 -8.72 -6.03
CA GLU A 116 -5.15 -7.99 -5.27
C GLU A 116 -4.24 -7.16 -6.20
N PHE A 117 -3.88 -7.68 -7.37
CA PHE A 117 -3.17 -6.93 -8.38
C PHE A 117 -3.97 -5.70 -8.84
N ILE A 118 -5.24 -5.87 -9.22
CA ILE A 118 -6.09 -4.78 -9.75
C ILE A 118 -6.33 -3.69 -8.70
N ILE A 119 -6.70 -4.07 -7.47
CA ILE A 119 -6.97 -3.06 -6.44
C ILE A 119 -5.71 -2.32 -6.01
N THR A 120 -4.55 -2.99 -5.99
CA THR A 120 -3.29 -2.32 -5.66
C THR A 120 -2.79 -1.46 -6.81
N PHE A 121 -3.04 -1.86 -8.06
CA PHE A 121 -2.86 -1.00 -9.23
C PHE A 121 -3.69 0.27 -9.09
N TYR A 122 -4.99 0.15 -8.78
CA TYR A 122 -5.87 1.31 -8.61
C TYR A 122 -5.38 2.22 -7.47
N LEU A 123 -5.04 1.64 -6.32
CA LEU A 123 -4.45 2.38 -5.21
C LEU A 123 -3.21 3.16 -5.65
N MET A 124 -2.23 2.48 -6.28
CA MET A 124 -0.97 3.13 -6.63
C MET A 124 -1.10 4.11 -7.80
N PHE A 125 -2.06 3.90 -8.70
CA PHE A 125 -2.43 4.86 -9.74
C PHE A 125 -2.95 6.16 -9.10
N ALA A 126 -3.88 6.05 -8.14
CA ALA A 126 -4.39 7.20 -7.40
C ALA A 126 -3.29 7.90 -6.57
N VAL A 127 -2.44 7.13 -5.89
CA VAL A 127 -1.26 7.65 -5.16
C VAL A 127 -0.35 8.43 -6.10
N SER A 128 -0.04 7.89 -7.28
CA SER A 128 0.84 8.57 -8.24
C SER A 128 0.20 9.84 -8.77
N GLY A 129 -1.13 9.83 -8.98
CA GLY A 129 -1.91 11.02 -9.31
C GLY A 129 -1.75 12.16 -8.33
N VAL A 130 -2.08 11.90 -7.06
CA VAL A 130 -2.13 12.97 -6.06
C VAL A 130 -0.78 13.31 -5.43
N ALA A 131 0.17 12.37 -5.42
CA ALA A 131 1.47 12.58 -4.77
C ALA A 131 2.53 13.13 -5.72
N THR A 132 2.30 13.06 -7.04
CA THR A 132 3.36 13.39 -8.00
C THR A 132 2.99 14.49 -8.98
N ASP A 133 1.71 14.71 -9.24
CA ASP A 133 1.28 15.71 -10.21
C ASP A 133 1.14 17.09 -9.56
N ASP A 134 1.86 18.06 -10.12
CA ASP A 134 1.86 19.45 -9.64
C ASP A 134 0.52 20.14 -9.92
N GLN A 135 -0.31 19.57 -10.81
CA GLN A 135 -1.69 20.04 -11.06
C GLN A 135 -2.71 19.43 -10.10
N SER A 136 -2.32 18.49 -9.24
CA SER A 136 -3.24 17.87 -8.29
C SER A 136 -3.56 18.81 -7.12
N VAL A 137 -4.80 18.74 -6.62
CA VAL A 137 -5.20 19.46 -5.41
C VAL A 137 -4.62 18.71 -4.21
N GLY A 138 -3.38 19.04 -3.85
CA GLY A 138 -2.62 18.35 -2.79
C GLY A 138 -3.35 18.30 -1.44
N GLU A 139 -4.20 19.29 -1.15
CA GLU A 139 -5.04 19.35 0.05
C GLU A 139 -6.08 18.22 0.13
N LEU A 140 -6.51 17.67 -1.00
CA LEU A 140 -7.50 16.58 -1.07
C LEU A 140 -6.85 15.20 -1.21
N SER A 141 -5.52 15.11 -1.18
CA SER A 141 -4.78 13.86 -1.37
C SER A 141 -5.19 12.77 -0.37
N GLY A 142 -5.29 13.11 0.92
CA GLY A 142 -5.74 12.16 1.95
C GLY A 142 -7.15 11.64 1.70
N LEU A 143 -8.09 12.52 1.31
CA LEU A 143 -9.47 12.14 1.01
C LEU A 143 -9.54 11.21 -0.21
N ALA A 144 -8.83 11.55 -1.29
CA ALA A 144 -8.80 10.74 -2.50
C ALA A 144 -8.24 9.33 -2.21
N LEU A 145 -7.11 9.24 -1.51
CA LEU A 145 -6.48 7.96 -1.21
C LEU A 145 -7.27 7.12 -0.19
N GLY A 146 -7.86 7.77 0.82
CA GLY A 146 -8.78 7.11 1.74
C GLY A 146 -10.01 6.56 1.02
N ALA A 147 -10.63 7.35 0.14
CA ALA A 147 -11.75 6.90 -0.68
C ALA A 147 -11.39 5.72 -1.58
N THR A 148 -10.21 5.74 -2.21
CA THR A 148 -9.71 4.61 -3.01
C THR A 148 -9.60 3.34 -2.17
N VAL A 149 -9.06 3.43 -0.95
CA VAL A 149 -8.95 2.27 -0.05
C VAL A 149 -10.33 1.77 0.38
N THR A 150 -11.28 2.65 0.68
CA THR A 150 -12.68 2.25 0.98
C THR A 150 -13.31 1.51 -0.19
N ILE A 151 -13.23 2.06 -1.41
CA ILE A 151 -13.81 1.46 -2.62
C ILE A 151 -13.20 0.08 -2.86
N ASN A 152 -11.87 -0.01 -2.84
CA ASN A 152 -11.17 -1.27 -3.03
C ASN A 152 -11.52 -2.30 -1.95
N SER A 153 -11.66 -1.85 -0.70
CA SER A 153 -12.04 -2.71 0.41
C SER A 153 -13.46 -3.27 0.26
N LEU A 154 -14.41 -2.44 -0.16
CA LEU A 154 -15.79 -2.88 -0.44
C LEU A 154 -15.86 -3.88 -1.59
N LEU A 155 -15.09 -3.66 -2.66
CA LEU A 155 -15.08 -4.53 -3.84
C LEU A 155 -14.39 -5.86 -3.59
N ALA A 156 -13.19 -5.83 -3.01
CA ALA A 156 -12.33 -7.00 -2.94
C ALA A 156 -12.33 -7.72 -1.59
N GLY A 157 -12.91 -7.11 -0.56
CA GLY A 157 -12.99 -7.66 0.79
C GLY A 157 -13.60 -9.06 0.84
N PRO A 158 -14.76 -9.34 0.21
CA PRO A 158 -15.40 -10.66 0.28
C PRO A 158 -14.63 -11.77 -0.45
N ILE A 159 -13.73 -11.42 -1.39
CA ILE A 159 -13.05 -12.37 -2.27
C ILE A 159 -11.60 -12.63 -1.84
N SER A 160 -10.89 -11.58 -1.44
CA SER A 160 -9.45 -11.61 -1.13
C SER A 160 -9.12 -11.06 0.26
N GLY A 161 -10.06 -10.40 0.94
CA GLY A 161 -9.80 -9.63 2.15
C GLY A 161 -9.26 -8.22 1.89
N ALA A 162 -9.04 -7.83 0.63
CA ALA A 162 -8.57 -6.52 0.19
C ALA A 162 -7.32 -6.04 0.96
N SER A 163 -6.22 -6.78 0.80
CA SER A 163 -4.97 -6.47 1.46
C SER A 163 -4.37 -5.17 0.95
N MET A 164 -4.08 -5.12 -0.36
CA MET A 164 -3.29 -4.09 -1.02
C MET A 164 -1.88 -3.87 -0.45
N ASN A 165 -1.53 -4.53 0.66
CA ASN A 165 -0.41 -4.16 1.52
C ASN A 165 0.26 -5.41 2.12
N PRO A 166 1.47 -5.77 1.66
CA PRO A 166 2.22 -6.90 2.20
C PRO A 166 2.39 -6.86 3.73
N ALA A 167 2.63 -5.69 4.34
CA ALA A 167 2.77 -5.58 5.79
C ALA A 167 1.45 -5.87 6.51
N ARG A 168 0.31 -5.40 5.98
CA ARG A 168 -1.04 -5.67 6.51
C ARG A 168 -1.35 -7.16 6.57
N SER A 169 -0.86 -7.95 5.61
CA SER A 169 -1.06 -9.41 5.61
C SER A 169 -0.01 -10.16 6.43
N LEU A 170 1.25 -9.72 6.41
CA LEU A 170 2.35 -10.41 7.10
C LEU A 170 2.27 -10.32 8.63
N GLY A 171 1.91 -9.17 9.19
CA GLY A 171 1.88 -9.00 10.66
C GLY A 171 0.98 -10.01 11.36
N PRO A 172 -0.31 -10.11 11.00
CA PRO A 172 -1.21 -11.12 11.53
C PRO A 172 -0.75 -12.54 11.21
N ALA A 173 -0.21 -12.79 10.01
CA ALA A 173 0.28 -14.13 9.65
C ALA A 173 1.38 -14.61 10.60
N ILE A 174 2.27 -13.71 11.02
CA ILE A 174 3.35 -14.00 11.98
C ILE A 174 2.80 -14.19 13.39
N VAL A 175 1.95 -13.27 13.86
CA VAL A 175 1.41 -13.33 15.24
C VAL A 175 0.55 -14.57 15.46
N PHE A 176 -0.25 -14.95 14.47
CA PHE A 176 -1.17 -16.09 14.56
C PHE A 176 -0.59 -17.39 13.96
N ASN A 177 0.67 -17.37 13.50
CA ASN A 177 1.33 -18.49 12.83
C ASN A 177 0.48 -19.10 11.68
N TYR A 178 -0.14 -18.23 10.87
CA TYR A 178 -1.09 -18.62 9.82
C TYR A 178 -0.75 -17.99 8.47
N TYR A 179 -0.17 -18.79 7.57
CA TYR A 179 0.43 -18.30 6.31
C TYR A 179 -0.32 -18.72 5.03
N LYS A 180 -1.54 -19.25 5.16
CA LYS A 180 -2.30 -19.74 4.01
C LYS A 180 -2.52 -18.62 2.98
N GLY A 181 -2.02 -18.83 1.76
CA GLY A 181 -2.17 -17.87 0.66
C GLY A 181 -1.32 -16.60 0.80
N ILE A 182 -0.37 -16.53 1.75
CA ILE A 182 0.38 -15.30 2.03
C ILE A 182 1.11 -14.74 0.80
N TRP A 183 1.62 -15.60 -0.06
CA TRP A 183 2.34 -15.23 -1.28
C TRP A 183 1.49 -14.35 -2.21
N ILE A 184 0.16 -14.52 -2.21
CA ILE A 184 -0.79 -13.73 -3.01
C ILE A 184 -0.69 -12.26 -2.62
N TYR A 185 -0.65 -12.01 -1.31
CA TYR A 185 -0.60 -10.66 -0.72
C TYR A 185 0.80 -10.04 -0.74
N ILE A 186 1.81 -10.76 -1.22
CA ILE A 186 3.13 -10.22 -1.53
C ILE A 186 3.21 -9.91 -3.02
N VAL A 187 2.99 -10.93 -3.87
CA VAL A 187 3.18 -10.84 -5.32
C VAL A 187 2.15 -9.92 -5.96
N GLY A 188 0.86 -10.12 -5.66
CA GLY A 188 -0.24 -9.34 -6.24
C GLY A 188 -0.09 -7.84 -5.98
N PRO A 189 0.03 -7.41 -4.71
CA PRO A 189 0.21 -6.01 -4.38
C PRO A 189 1.47 -5.38 -4.95
N ILE A 190 2.63 -6.04 -4.87
CA ILE A 190 3.88 -5.47 -5.42
C ILE A 190 3.78 -5.28 -6.94
N ALA A 191 3.32 -6.30 -7.66
CA ALA A 191 3.16 -6.22 -9.11
C ALA A 191 2.13 -5.15 -9.51
N GLY A 192 0.99 -5.10 -8.80
CA GLY A 192 -0.07 -4.11 -9.03
C GLY A 192 0.43 -2.69 -8.77
N ALA A 193 1.11 -2.45 -7.65
CA ALA A 193 1.64 -1.13 -7.31
C ALA A 193 2.65 -0.62 -8.35
N ILE A 194 3.62 -1.47 -8.73
CA ILE A 194 4.60 -1.11 -9.76
C ILE A 194 3.88 -0.76 -11.07
N ALA A 195 2.97 -1.62 -11.53
CA ALA A 195 2.21 -1.37 -12.75
C ALA A 195 1.41 -0.06 -12.69
N GLY A 196 0.73 0.21 -11.57
CA GLY A 196 -0.07 1.43 -11.37
C GLY A 196 0.77 2.70 -11.40
N ALA A 197 1.92 2.69 -10.73
CA ALA A 197 2.83 3.83 -10.71
C ALA A 197 3.42 4.14 -12.09
N TRP A 198 3.87 3.11 -12.81
CA TRP A 198 4.43 3.28 -14.15
C TRP A 198 3.38 3.71 -15.17
N PHE A 199 2.18 3.13 -15.10
CA PHE A 199 1.09 3.51 -16.00
C PHE A 199 0.71 4.98 -15.85
N TYR A 200 0.60 5.47 -14.61
CA TYR A 200 0.36 6.89 -14.36
C TYR A 200 1.48 7.78 -14.91
N ASN A 201 2.74 7.42 -14.66
CA ASN A 201 3.88 8.19 -15.18
C ASN A 201 3.91 8.26 -16.72
N ILE A 202 3.52 7.18 -17.42
CA ILE A 202 3.44 7.16 -18.89
C ILE A 202 2.37 8.14 -19.39
N ILE A 203 1.19 8.15 -18.76
CA ILE A 203 0.11 9.09 -19.11
C ILE A 203 0.59 10.53 -18.90
N ARG A 204 1.15 10.84 -17.72
CA ARG A 204 1.65 12.18 -17.41
C ARG A 204 2.75 12.66 -18.37
N LEU A 205 3.62 11.77 -18.85
CA LEU A 205 4.66 12.14 -19.83
C LEU A 205 4.08 12.51 -21.19
N THR A 206 2.90 12.00 -21.54
CA THR A 206 2.23 12.31 -22.81
C THR A 206 1.75 13.76 -22.86
N ASP A 207 1.43 14.36 -21.70
CA ASP A 207 0.96 15.74 -21.61
C ASP A 207 2.09 16.79 -21.67
N LYS A 208 3.36 16.35 -21.69
CA LYS A 208 4.52 17.24 -21.76
C LYS A 208 4.88 17.58 -23.22
N PRO A 209 5.21 18.85 -23.53
CA PRO A 209 5.67 19.21 -24.87
C PRO A 209 6.95 18.44 -25.25
N PHE A 210 7.04 18.05 -26.52
CA PHE A 210 8.12 17.18 -27.05
C PHE A 210 9.55 17.70 -26.76
N SER A 211 9.71 19.01 -26.58
CA SER A 211 10.96 19.67 -26.21
C SER A 211 11.49 19.27 -24.82
N GLU A 212 10.61 19.03 -23.85
CA GLU A 212 10.98 18.57 -22.50
C GLU A 212 11.38 17.09 -22.49
N ILE A 213 10.75 16.27 -23.33
CA ILE A 213 11.07 14.84 -23.46
C ILE A 213 12.48 14.66 -24.07
N LEU A 214 12.83 15.50 -25.05
CA LEU A 214 14.15 15.51 -25.68
C LEU A 214 15.26 15.96 -24.72
N SER A 215 14.99 16.92 -23.83
CA SER A 215 15.97 17.38 -22.84
C SER A 215 16.29 16.28 -21.81
N PHE A 216 15.29 15.53 -21.36
CA PHE A 216 15.48 14.40 -20.43
C PHE A 216 16.26 13.24 -21.07
N ARG A 217 16.02 12.96 -22.37
CA ARG A 217 16.82 11.98 -23.14
C ARG A 217 18.27 12.43 -23.31
N CYS A 218 18.51 13.73 -23.54
CA CYS A 218 19.87 14.29 -23.59
C CYS A 218 20.56 14.22 -22.22
N PHE A 219 19.84 14.47 -21.13
CA PHE A 219 20.35 14.35 -19.77
C PHE A 219 20.74 12.90 -19.44
N LEU A 220 19.86 11.93 -19.72
CA LEU A 220 20.15 10.50 -19.52
C LEU A 220 21.33 10.03 -20.39
N ARG A 221 21.43 10.52 -21.63
CA ARG A 221 22.58 10.24 -22.52
C ARG A 221 23.89 10.82 -21.99
N ASN A 222 23.84 11.96 -21.31
CA ASN A 222 25.01 12.59 -20.71
C ASN A 222 25.41 11.92 -19.39
N SER A 223 24.46 11.53 -18.54
CA SER A 223 24.75 10.77 -17.31
C SER A 223 25.35 9.39 -17.62
N ALA A 224 24.80 8.66 -18.60
CA ALA A 224 25.36 7.37 -19.05
C ALA A 224 26.78 7.50 -19.65
N ARG A 225 27.14 8.67 -20.20
CA ARG A 225 28.50 8.98 -20.69
C ARG A 225 29.48 9.37 -19.59
N LEU A 226 28.99 9.85 -18.45
CA LEU A 226 29.82 10.20 -17.30
C LEU A 226 30.19 8.95 -16.50
N ASP A 227 29.25 8.01 -16.35
CA ASP A 227 29.50 6.71 -15.70
C ASP A 227 30.51 5.86 -16.50
N SER A 228 30.46 5.89 -17.84
CA SER A 228 31.42 5.14 -18.68
C SER A 228 32.83 5.74 -18.68
N LYS A 229 32.98 7.03 -18.34
CA LYS A 229 34.30 7.66 -18.15
C LYS A 229 34.90 7.42 -16.76
N GLN A 230 34.08 7.14 -15.74
CA GLN A 230 34.55 6.84 -14.40
C GLN A 230 34.96 5.37 -14.19
N GLN A 231 34.54 4.45 -15.08
CA GLN A 231 34.95 3.04 -15.04
C GLN A 231 36.16 2.70 -15.95
N GLY A 232 36.77 3.72 -16.56
CA GLY A 232 37.87 3.58 -17.53
C GLY A 232 39.24 4.08 -17.05
N ILE A 233 39.53 4.00 -15.74
CA ILE A 233 40.86 4.25 -15.14
C ILE A 233 41.13 3.17 -14.10
#